data_AF-A0A8C5NZR4-F1
#
_entry.id   AF-A0A8C5NZR4-F1
#
_cell.length_a   1.000
_cell.length_b   1.000
_cell.length_c   1.000
_cell.angle_alpha   90.00
_cell.angle_beta   90.00
_cell.angle_gamma   90.00
#
_symmetry.space_group_name_H-M   'P 1'
#
loop_
_entity.id
_entity.type
_entity.pdbx_description
1 polymer ?
#
loop_
_entity_poly.entity_id
_entity_poly.type
_entity_poly.pdbx_seq_one_letter_code
_entity_poly.pdbx_strand_id
1 'polypeptide(L)'
;MAEGQVLVLDGRGHLLGRLAAIMAKQVLLGRKLVLLGCKGMSISGNFYRNKLKYLAFLQKRMNTNPSHGPYPFRAPRSILPWSASRLKPTRKFAYLGRLAHEFGWKYQAVTATLGEKRKEKAKIHDRKKQQLMMLRTQKINKFTEVLKTHGLLV
;
A
#
# COMPACT_ATOMS: atom_id res chain seq x y z
N MET A 1 12.63 -23.20 -4.32
CA MET A 1 13.16 -21.84 -4.08
C MET A 1 12.29 -20.88 -4.86
N ALA A 2 11.52 -20.01 -4.20
CA ALA A 2 10.52 -19.20 -4.90
C ALA A 2 11.24 -18.18 -5.80
N GLU A 3 10.96 -18.33 -7.09
CA GLU A 3 11.46 -17.62 -8.27
C GLU A 3 11.74 -16.13 -8.03
N GLY A 4 12.81 -15.62 -8.66
CA GLY A 4 13.38 -14.28 -8.49
C GLY A 4 12.48 -13.08 -8.86
N GLN A 5 11.16 -13.26 -8.88
CA GLN A 5 10.19 -12.18 -9.04
C GLN A 5 10.00 -11.42 -7.73
N VAL A 6 10.05 -10.09 -7.83
CA VAL A 6 9.76 -9.18 -6.72
C VAL A 6 8.25 -9.11 -6.51
N LEU A 7 7.78 -9.43 -5.30
CA LEU A 7 6.37 -9.31 -4.97
C LEU A 7 6.03 -7.86 -4.62
N VAL A 8 5.23 -7.22 -5.49
CA VAL A 8 4.78 -5.82 -5.35
C VAL A 8 3.40 -5.78 -4.70
N LEU A 9 3.27 -5.05 -3.60
CA LEU A 9 2.03 -4.91 -2.83
C LEU A 9 1.54 -3.46 -2.85
N ASP A 10 0.25 -3.24 -3.08
CA ASP A 10 -0.38 -1.92 -2.87
C ASP A 10 -0.92 -1.82 -1.44
N GLY A 11 -0.38 -0.89 -0.64
CA GLY A 11 -0.78 -0.66 0.74
C GLY A 11 -2.15 0.02 0.89
N ARG A 12 -2.80 0.49 -0.19
CA ARG A 12 -4.13 1.12 -0.08
C ARG A 12 -5.15 0.15 0.53
N GLY A 13 -5.93 0.65 1.50
CA GLY A 13 -6.98 -0.13 2.16
C GLY A 13 -6.48 -1.20 3.15
N HIS A 14 -5.18 -1.46 3.20
CA HIS A 14 -4.60 -2.45 4.09
C HIS A 14 -4.40 -1.90 5.50
N LEU A 15 -4.51 -2.81 6.48
CA LEU A 15 -4.18 -2.52 7.86
C LEU A 15 -2.70 -2.67 8.12
N LEU A 16 -2.07 -1.58 8.57
CA LEU A 16 -0.62 -1.45 8.70
C LEU A 16 0.03 -2.58 9.50
N GLY A 17 -0.48 -2.91 10.69
CA GLY A 17 0.08 -4.00 11.50
C GLY A 17 -0.12 -5.40 10.91
N ARG A 18 -1.22 -5.65 10.18
CA ARG A 18 -1.48 -6.97 9.58
C ARG A 18 -0.61 -7.20 8.35
N LEU A 19 -0.54 -6.19 7.49
CA LEU A 19 0.30 -6.24 6.31
C LEU A 19 1.77 -6.43 6.72
N ALA A 20 2.22 -5.71 7.76
CA ALA A 20 3.57 -5.86 8.30
C ALA A 20 3.88 -7.30 8.76
N ALA A 21 2.95 -7.97 9.45
CA ALA A 21 3.16 -9.35 9.90
C ALA A 21 3.28 -10.34 8.73
N ILE A 22 2.43 -10.21 7.71
CA ILE A 22 2.50 -11.05 6.51
C ILE A 22 3.81 -10.78 5.77
N MET A 23 4.16 -9.50 5.57
CA MET A 23 5.42 -9.12 4.93
C MET A 23 6.64 -9.67 5.66
N ALA A 24 6.68 -9.57 6.99
CA ALA A 24 7.78 -10.10 7.80
C ALA A 24 7.97 -11.61 7.56
N LYS A 25 6.87 -12.39 7.51
CA LYS A 25 6.98 -13.83 7.24
C LYS A 25 7.48 -14.11 5.83
N GLN A 26 7.03 -13.35 4.82
CA GLN A 26 7.47 -13.52 3.44
C GLN A 26 8.97 -13.19 3.28
N VAL A 27 9.47 -12.16 3.96
CA VAL A 27 10.90 -11.83 3.98
C VAL A 27 11.72 -12.97 4.61
N LEU A 28 11.26 -13.55 5.73
CA LEU A 28 11.93 -14.68 6.37
C LEU A 28 11.95 -15.95 5.50
N LEU A 29 10.96 -16.12 4.61
CA LEU A 29 10.94 -17.20 3.62
C LEU A 29 11.84 -16.91 2.39
N GLY A 30 12.61 -15.81 2.42
CA GLY A 30 13.55 -15.44 1.37
C GLY A 30 12.92 -14.69 0.18
N ARG A 31 11.66 -14.22 0.29
CA ARG A 31 11.02 -13.47 -0.80
C ARG A 31 11.38 -11.98 -0.76
N LYS A 32 11.68 -11.41 -1.92
CA LYS A 32 11.89 -9.96 -2.10
C LYS A 32 10.53 -9.26 -2.23
N LEU A 33 10.29 -8.24 -1.41
CA LEU A 33 9.01 -7.53 -1.32
C LEU A 33 9.18 -6.02 -1.57
N VAL A 34 8.23 -5.42 -2.27
CA VAL A 34 8.12 -3.98 -2.45
C VAL A 34 6.72 -3.52 -2.08
N LEU A 35 6.60 -2.65 -1.07
CA LEU A 35 5.34 -2.02 -0.68
C LEU A 35 5.22 -0.63 -1.33
N LEU A 36 4.13 -0.42 -2.06
CA LEU A 36 3.77 0.86 -2.68
C LEU A 36 2.58 1.48 -1.95
N GLY A 37 2.41 2.80 -2.07
CA GLY A 37 1.17 3.45 -1.66
C GLY A 37 0.92 3.59 -0.16
N CYS A 38 1.97 3.61 0.68
CA CYS A 38 1.84 3.64 2.16
C CYS A 38 0.96 4.77 2.73
N LYS A 39 0.77 5.88 1.99
CA LYS A 39 -0.16 6.98 2.36
C LYS A 39 -1.61 6.49 2.54
N GLY A 40 -2.03 5.50 1.75
CA GLY A 40 -3.39 4.96 1.74
C GLY A 40 -3.64 3.83 2.74
N MET A 41 -2.65 3.52 3.59
CA MET A 41 -2.79 2.51 4.63
C MET A 41 -3.67 3.00 5.76
N SER A 42 -4.37 2.06 6.40
CA SER A 42 -5.26 2.33 7.52
C SER A 42 -4.66 1.82 8.85
N ILE A 43 -4.99 2.53 9.92
CA ILE A 43 -4.76 2.12 11.30
C ILE A 43 -6.11 2.04 11.99
N SER A 44 -6.34 0.97 12.74
CA SER A 44 -7.55 0.80 13.55
C SER A 44 -7.68 1.87 14.63
N GLY A 45 -8.91 2.27 14.93
CA GLY A 45 -9.20 3.24 15.98
C GLY A 45 -9.32 4.67 15.46
N ASN A 46 -9.87 5.53 16.31
CA ASN A 46 -10.10 6.93 15.98
C ASN A 46 -8.77 7.67 15.69
N PHE A 47 -8.85 8.66 14.81
CA PHE A 47 -7.72 9.51 14.43
C PHE A 47 -7.04 10.15 15.64
N TYR A 48 -7.82 10.74 16.56
CA TYR A 48 -7.29 11.41 17.75
C TYR A 48 -6.51 10.47 18.67
N ARG A 49 -7.00 9.22 18.87
CA ARG A 49 -6.29 8.22 19.68
C ARG A 49 -4.96 7.83 19.05
N ASN A 50 -4.95 7.65 17.73
CA ASN A 50 -3.72 7.34 16.99
C ASN A 50 -2.74 8.53 17.01
N LYS A 51 -3.26 9.75 16.99
CA LYS A 51 -2.46 10.97 17.19
C LYS A 51 -1.80 10.99 18.57
N LEU A 52 -2.56 10.77 19.65
CA LEU A 52 -2.01 10.72 21.00
C LEU A 52 -0.95 9.63 21.17
N LYS A 53 -1.19 8.42 20.63
CA LYS A 53 -0.20 7.34 20.65
C LYS A 53 1.12 7.73 19.98
N TYR A 54 1.04 8.44 18.86
CA TYR A 54 2.23 8.89 18.15
C TYR A 54 2.92 10.07 18.86
N LEU A 55 2.16 11.00 19.45
CA LEU A 55 2.72 12.06 20.30
C LEU A 55 3.50 11.49 21.50
N ALA A 56 2.97 10.45 22.15
CA ALA A 56 3.66 9.76 23.24
C ALA A 56 4.98 9.12 22.78
N PHE A 57 5.08 8.70 21.50
CA PHE A 57 6.35 8.24 20.93
C PHE A 57 7.33 9.39 20.68
N LEU A 58 6.85 10.53 20.17
CA LEU A 58 7.68 11.72 19.95
C LEU A 58 8.28 12.31 21.23
N GLN A 59 7.62 12.10 22.36
CA GLN A 59 8.10 12.51 23.68
C GLN A 59 9.27 11.64 24.17
N LYS A 60 9.45 10.43 23.64
CA LYS A 60 10.57 9.56 24.01
C LYS A 60 11.86 10.09 23.40
N ARG A 61 12.68 10.72 24.23
CA ARG A 61 14.01 11.25 23.85
C ARG A 61 15.03 10.81 24.89
N MET A 62 16.28 10.65 24.45
CA MET A 62 17.39 10.46 25.37
C MET A 62 17.63 11.78 26.12
N ASN A 63 17.75 11.72 27.45
CA ASN A 63 17.90 12.91 28.29
C ASN A 63 19.27 13.58 28.10
N THR A 64 20.33 12.79 27.90
CA THR A 64 21.70 13.29 27.73
C THR A 64 21.92 13.93 26.36
N ASN A 65 21.74 13.17 25.27
CA ASN A 65 21.85 13.69 23.91
C ASN A 65 20.68 13.19 23.05
N PRO A 66 19.70 14.06 22.74
CA PRO A 66 18.55 13.71 21.91
C PRO A 66 18.92 13.14 20.52
N SER A 67 20.09 13.49 19.98
CA SER A 67 20.58 12.98 18.69
C SER A 67 20.98 11.50 18.74
N HIS A 68 21.36 10.96 19.89
CA HIS A 68 21.57 9.50 20.03
C HIS A 68 20.30 8.76 20.47
N GLY A 69 19.20 9.49 20.66
CA GLY A 69 17.92 8.93 21.04
C GLY A 69 17.14 8.30 19.87
N PRO A 70 15.93 7.79 20.16
CA PRO A 70 15.05 7.26 19.13
C PRO A 70 14.69 8.34 18.09
N TYR A 71 14.88 8.03 16.82
CA TYR A 71 14.53 8.93 15.72
C TYR A 71 13.07 8.76 15.29
N PRO A 72 12.22 9.79 15.44
CA PRO A 72 10.83 9.69 15.01
C PRO A 72 10.68 9.97 13.51
N PHE A 73 10.49 8.90 12.74
CA PHE A 73 10.24 9.03 11.31
C PHE A 73 8.84 9.55 10.98
N ARG A 74 8.75 10.68 10.30
CA ARG A 74 7.48 11.35 9.95
C ARG A 74 6.80 10.80 8.69
N ALA A 75 7.56 10.15 7.81
CA ALA A 75 7.04 9.67 6.53
C ALA A 75 6.16 8.42 6.71
N PRO A 76 5.03 8.28 5.98
CA PRO A 76 4.11 7.16 6.13
C PRO A 76 4.74 5.80 5.82
N ARG A 77 5.83 5.75 5.04
CA ARG A 77 6.58 4.51 4.76
C ARG A 77 7.33 3.96 5.98
N SER A 78 7.63 4.83 6.94
CA SER A 78 8.51 4.57 8.08
C SER A 78 7.77 4.65 9.42
N ILE A 79 6.47 4.99 9.40
CA ILE A 79 5.65 4.94 10.60
C ILE A 79 5.35 3.47 10.88
N LEU A 80 6.06 2.93 11.86
CA LEU A 80 5.80 1.62 12.45
C LEU A 80 4.67 1.79 13.47
N PRO A 81 3.52 1.10 13.33
CA PRO A 81 2.54 1.05 14.40
C PRO A 81 2.81 -0.15 15.31
N TRP A 82 2.46 0.02 16.56
CA TRP A 82 2.18 -1.09 17.46
C TRP A 82 0.78 -1.67 17.14
N SER A 83 0.71 -3.01 17.18
CA SER A 83 -0.47 -3.90 17.18
C SER A 83 -1.74 -3.40 16.47
N ALA A 84 -2.07 -4.05 15.34
CA ALA A 84 -3.36 -3.87 14.66
C ALA A 84 -4.39 -4.92 15.14
N SER A 85 -5.56 -4.47 15.57
CA SER A 85 -6.70 -5.33 15.95
C SER A 85 -7.64 -5.57 14.76
N ARG A 86 -8.53 -6.59 14.86
CA ARG A 86 -9.60 -6.84 13.87
C ARG A 86 -10.56 -5.64 13.79
N LEU A 87 -10.63 -4.99 12.61
CA LEU A 87 -11.65 -3.97 12.33
C LEU A 87 -12.95 -4.64 11.92
N LYS A 88 -14.02 -4.28 12.65
CA LYS A 88 -15.41 -4.48 12.20
C LYS A 88 -15.81 -3.29 11.33
N PRO A 89 -16.74 -3.43 10.38
CA PRO A 89 -17.18 -2.36 9.49
C PRO A 89 -17.61 -1.06 10.20
N THR A 90 -18.21 -1.19 11.39
CA THR A 90 -18.70 -0.06 12.20
C THR A 90 -17.63 0.70 12.98
N ARG A 91 -16.37 0.24 12.97
CA ARG A 91 -15.28 0.83 13.76
C ARG A 91 -14.55 1.91 12.97
N LYS A 92 -14.34 3.06 13.61
CA LYS A 92 -13.52 4.17 13.07
C LYS A 92 -12.09 3.71 12.81
N PHE A 93 -11.50 4.21 11.74
CA PHE A 93 -10.10 4.01 11.36
C PHE A 93 -9.46 5.35 10.97
N ALA A 94 -8.13 5.37 10.90
CA ALA A 94 -7.34 6.53 10.53
C ALA A 94 -6.47 6.23 9.31
N TYR A 95 -6.38 7.18 8.38
CA TYR A 95 -5.44 7.10 7.26
C TYR A 95 -4.05 7.56 7.67
N LEU A 96 -3.04 6.75 7.32
CA LEU A 96 -1.65 7.02 7.63
C LEU A 96 -1.15 8.31 6.98
N GLY A 97 -1.63 8.62 5.77
CA GLY A 97 -1.29 9.85 5.07
C GLY A 97 -1.69 11.12 5.81
N ARG A 98 -2.88 11.14 6.41
CA ARG A 98 -3.35 12.28 7.22
C ARG A 98 -2.56 12.39 8.52
N LEU A 99 -2.32 11.24 9.16
CA LEU A 99 -1.56 11.18 10.41
C LEU A 99 -0.14 11.73 10.21
N ALA A 100 0.55 11.26 9.18
CA ALA A 100 1.91 11.69 8.83
C ALA A 100 1.99 13.20 8.57
N HIS A 101 1.01 13.77 7.85
CA HIS A 101 0.98 15.20 7.56
C HIS A 101 0.93 16.04 8.84
N GLU A 102 0.05 15.70 9.77
CA GLU A 102 -0.07 16.41 11.05
C GLU A 102 1.20 16.31 11.92
N PHE A 103 2.03 15.28 11.69
CA PHE A 103 3.32 15.11 12.37
C PHE A 103 4.53 15.66 11.61
N GLY A 104 4.29 16.52 10.62
CA GLY A 104 5.35 17.25 9.92
C GLY A 104 5.86 16.56 8.66
N TRP A 105 5.08 15.67 8.04
CA TRP A 105 5.38 15.17 6.70
C TRP A 105 5.01 16.20 5.63
N LYS A 106 6.03 16.90 5.11
CA LYS A 106 5.89 18.02 4.16
C LYS A 106 5.38 17.62 2.77
N TYR A 107 5.58 16.36 2.36
CA TYR A 107 5.37 15.94 0.96
C TYR A 107 3.96 15.43 0.66
N GLN A 108 2.96 15.71 1.51
CA GLN A 108 1.59 15.21 1.27
C GLN A 108 0.99 15.77 -0.03
N ALA A 109 1.20 17.07 -0.31
CA ALA A 109 0.72 17.74 -1.52
C ALA A 109 1.48 17.25 -2.77
N VAL A 110 2.81 17.21 -2.71
CA VAL A 110 3.67 16.71 -3.80
C VAL A 110 3.32 15.26 -4.19
N THR A 111 3.08 14.40 -3.20
CA THR A 111 2.68 13.01 -3.48
C THR A 111 1.26 12.89 -4.03
N ALA A 112 0.37 13.85 -3.75
CA ALA A 112 -0.97 13.87 -4.33
C ALA A 112 -0.90 14.23 -5.83
N THR A 113 -0.18 15.31 -6.18
CA THR A 113 -0.03 15.76 -7.57
C THR A 113 0.67 14.72 -8.44
N LEU A 114 1.75 14.10 -7.94
CA LEU A 114 2.41 12.99 -8.64
C LEU A 114 1.51 11.76 -8.76
N GLY A 115 0.67 11.52 -7.75
CA GLY A 115 -0.32 10.44 -7.77
C GLY A 115 -1.39 10.64 -8.85
N GLU A 116 -1.85 11.87 -9.06
CA GLU A 116 -2.82 12.24 -10.11
C GLU A 116 -2.22 12.08 -11.50
N LYS A 117 -1.02 12.65 -11.73
CA LYS A 117 -0.27 12.46 -12.99
C LYS A 117 -0.08 10.98 -13.33
N ARG A 118 0.20 10.13 -12.33
CA ARG A 118 0.31 8.68 -12.53
C ARG A 118 -1.02 8.04 -12.94
N LYS A 119 -2.14 8.45 -12.32
CA LYS A 119 -3.47 7.93 -12.65
C LYS A 119 -3.88 8.31 -14.07
N GLU A 120 -3.56 9.51 -14.54
CA GLU A 120 -3.85 9.93 -15.91
C GLU A 120 -3.11 9.08 -16.94
N LYS A 121 -1.80 8.85 -16.73
CA LYS A 121 -1.01 7.94 -17.57
C LYS A 121 -1.58 6.51 -17.54
N ALA A 122 -2.00 6.04 -16.37
CA ALA A 122 -2.63 4.73 -16.21
C ALA A 122 -3.95 4.64 -16.99
N LYS A 123 -4.83 5.66 -16.93
CA LYS A 123 -6.08 5.69 -17.71
C LYS A 123 -5.83 5.59 -19.22
N ILE A 124 -4.81 6.30 -19.73
CA ILE A 124 -4.44 6.23 -21.15
C ILE A 124 -3.98 4.81 -21.50
N HIS A 125 -3.12 4.22 -20.68
CA HIS A 125 -2.67 2.85 -20.85
C HIS A 125 -3.82 1.85 -20.80
N ASP A 126 -4.74 1.99 -19.85
CA ASP A 126 -5.88 1.09 -19.66
C ASP A 126 -6.85 1.19 -20.83
N ARG A 127 -7.13 2.39 -21.34
CA ARG A 127 -7.96 2.57 -22.56
C ARG A 127 -7.32 1.89 -23.77
N LYS A 128 -6.01 2.07 -23.98
CA LYS A 128 -5.28 1.40 -25.06
C LYS A 128 -5.33 -0.13 -24.90
N LYS A 129 -5.17 -0.62 -23.67
CA LYS A 129 -5.26 -2.04 -23.34
C LYS A 129 -6.66 -2.60 -23.62
N GLN A 130 -7.72 -1.88 -23.25
CA GLN A 130 -9.11 -2.27 -23.53
C GLN A 130 -9.39 -2.31 -25.03
N GLN A 131 -8.95 -1.30 -25.78
CA GLN A 131 -9.06 -1.29 -27.26
C GLN A 131 -8.33 -2.48 -27.89
N LEU A 132 -7.09 -2.74 -27.46
CA LEU A 132 -6.31 -3.88 -27.93
C LEU A 132 -6.96 -5.22 -27.57
N MET A 133 -7.56 -5.32 -26.38
CA MET A 133 -8.29 -6.50 -25.94
C MET A 133 -9.52 -6.76 -26.83
N MET A 134 -10.31 -5.73 -27.14
CA MET A 134 -11.45 -5.86 -28.06
C MET A 134 -11.02 -6.35 -29.45
N LEU A 135 -9.95 -5.79 -30.00
CA LEU A 135 -9.39 -6.23 -31.29
C LEU A 135 -8.87 -7.67 -31.24
N ARG A 136 -8.27 -8.10 -30.12
CA ARG A 136 -7.84 -9.49 -29.91
C ARG A 136 -9.03 -10.44 -29.84
N THR A 137 -10.07 -10.09 -29.10
CA THR A 137 -11.29 -10.90 -29.01
C THR A 137 -11.94 -11.08 -30.38
N GLN A 138 -12.05 -10.01 -31.18
CA GLN A 138 -12.57 -10.10 -32.56
C GLN A 138 -11.78 -11.07 -33.45
N LYS A 139 -10.44 -11.12 -33.30
CA LYS A 139 -9.59 -12.08 -34.03
C LYS A 139 -9.78 -13.51 -33.52
N ILE A 140 -9.90 -13.70 -32.20
CA ILE A 140 -10.12 -15.01 -31.57
C ILE A 140 -11.47 -15.61 -31.97
N ASN A 141 -12.51 -14.78 -32.13
CA ASN A 141 -13.85 -15.21 -32.57
C ASN A 141 -13.86 -15.99 -33.90
N LYS A 142 -12.84 -15.83 -34.75
CA LYS A 142 -12.73 -16.60 -36.00
C LYS A 142 -12.30 -18.06 -35.78
N PHE A 143 -11.65 -18.36 -34.66
CA PHE A 143 -11.10 -19.68 -34.35
C PHE A 143 -11.84 -20.37 -33.19
N THR A 144 -12.99 -19.84 -32.78
CA THR A 144 -13.71 -20.31 -31.58
C THR A 144 -14.15 -21.76 -31.67
N GLU A 145 -14.55 -22.25 -32.84
CA GLU A 145 -14.98 -23.64 -33.00
C GLU A 145 -13.84 -24.61 -32.72
N VAL A 146 -12.67 -24.38 -33.32
CA VAL A 146 -11.44 -25.18 -33.10
C VAL A 146 -11.00 -25.13 -31.63
N LEU A 147 -11.08 -23.96 -30.98
CA LEU A 147 -10.71 -23.80 -29.58
C LEU A 147 -11.68 -24.52 -28.62
N LYS A 148 -12.96 -24.63 -29.00
CA LYS A 148 -13.97 -25.38 -28.25
C LYS A 148 -13.77 -26.89 -28.38
N THR A 149 -13.39 -27.41 -29.54
CA THR A 149 -13.08 -28.83 -29.73
C THR A 149 -11.94 -29.31 -28.85
N HIS A 150 -10.98 -28.43 -28.55
CA HIS A 150 -9.85 -28.70 -27.66
C HIS A 150 -10.09 -28.32 -26.19
N GLY A 151 -11.28 -27.82 -25.82
CA GLY A 151 -11.61 -27.45 -24.44
C GLY A 151 -10.85 -26.24 -23.88
N LEU A 152 -10.20 -25.44 -24.74
CA LEU A 152 -9.43 -24.24 -24.35
C LEU A 152 -10.32 -23.02 -24.09
N LEU A 153 -11.57 -23.09 -24.56
CA LEU A 153 -12.58 -22.06 -24.42
C LEU A 153 -13.84 -22.73 -23.86
N VAL A 154 -14.30 -22.24 -22.70
CA VAL A 154 -15.58 -22.63 -22.09
C VAL A 154 -16.72 -21.93 -22.81
#